data_AF-A0A8T0JRK6-F1
#
_entry.id   AF-A0A8T0JRK6-F1
#
_cell.length_a   1.000
_cell.length_b   1.000
_cell.length_c   1.000
_cell.angle_alpha   90.00
_cell.angle_beta   90.00
_cell.angle_gamma   90.00
#
_symmetry.space_group_name_H-M   'P 1'
#
loop_
_entity.id
_entity.type
_entity.pdbx_description
1 polymer ?
#
loop_
_entity_poly.entity_id
_entity_poly.type
_entity_poly.pdbx_seq_one_letter_code
_entity_poly.pdbx_strand_id
1 'polypeptide(L)'
;MNTKLCVLFVLAFVTWPCQGSDYQVFPLRMKTGYNEQYPTEVSCASWRLGVEANNLVKWKTVPAPCQEHVADYLLGDQYRSDSKTVCREAYFYAKTLNITQKDIFVFDVDDTALSNLQYFANHGFGVEEHNATAFKIWVSYGEAFALPETLKLYNKLLALGIKVVLMNGYEKVVFGCRDPSIYSGKLSNAFKSSERTKLAEEGFRIVGNIGDQWSDILGDKRGFRTFKLPNPLYYD
;
A
#
# COMPACT_ATOMS: atom_id res chain seq x y z
N MET A 1 -87.16 13.40 10.42
CA MET A 1 -85.78 13.09 10.87
C MET A 1 -85.25 12.03 9.92
N ASN A 2 -84.41 12.42 8.95
CA ASN A 2 -83.98 11.57 7.84
C ASN A 2 -82.77 10.72 8.26
N THR A 3 -82.95 9.40 8.39
CA THR A 3 -81.85 8.47 8.62
C THR A 3 -81.48 7.82 7.28
N LYS A 4 -80.35 8.22 6.70
CA LYS A 4 -79.77 7.57 5.52
C LYS A 4 -79.12 6.25 5.93
N LEU A 5 -79.54 5.15 5.31
CA LEU A 5 -78.96 3.82 5.46
C LEU A 5 -77.70 3.73 4.57
N CYS A 6 -76.51 3.71 5.16
CA CYS A 6 -75.26 3.46 4.45
C CYS A 6 -75.03 1.94 4.32
N VAL A 7 -75.00 1.44 3.08
CA VAL A 7 -74.62 0.07 2.75
C VAL A 7 -73.10 -0.02 2.70
N LEU A 8 -72.50 -0.78 3.62
CA LEU A 8 -71.06 -1.07 3.64
C LEU A 8 -70.74 -2.24 2.70
N PHE A 9 -70.00 -1.98 1.63
CA PHE A 9 -69.35 -3.00 0.83
C PHE A 9 -68.06 -3.45 1.54
N VAL A 10 -68.03 -4.69 2.01
CA VAL A 10 -66.81 -5.32 2.55
C VAL A 10 -66.01 -5.91 1.39
N LEU A 11 -64.92 -5.26 1.00
CA LEU A 11 -63.92 -5.83 0.11
C LEU A 11 -63.07 -6.83 0.90
N ALA A 12 -63.25 -8.12 0.62
CA ALA A 12 -62.39 -9.17 1.15
C ALA A 12 -61.04 -9.13 0.43
N PHE A 13 -60.01 -8.58 1.09
CA PHE A 13 -58.63 -8.72 0.63
C PHE A 13 -58.15 -10.13 0.94
N VAL A 14 -57.95 -10.93 -0.10
CA VAL A 14 -57.25 -12.21 -0.01
C VAL A 14 -55.78 -11.91 0.33
N THR A 15 -55.39 -12.12 1.58
CA THR A 15 -53.99 -11.99 1.99
C THR A 15 -53.24 -13.23 1.49
N TRP A 16 -52.53 -13.09 0.37
CA TRP A 16 -51.45 -14.03 0.05
C TRP A 16 -50.34 -13.83 1.09
N PRO A 17 -49.85 -14.88 1.76
CA PRO A 17 -48.62 -14.75 2.53
C PRO A 17 -47.49 -14.49 1.53
N CYS A 18 -46.91 -13.29 1.60
CA CYS A 18 -45.57 -13.07 1.06
C CYS A 18 -44.65 -14.05 1.79
N GLN A 19 -44.31 -15.17 1.14
CA GLN A 19 -43.13 -15.94 1.50
C GLN A 19 -41.93 -15.07 1.12
N GLY A 20 -41.57 -14.16 2.03
CA GLY A 20 -40.26 -13.52 2.00
C GLY A 20 -39.24 -14.64 2.13
N SER A 21 -38.45 -14.85 1.08
CA SER A 21 -37.26 -15.69 1.16
C SER A 21 -36.38 -15.16 2.29
N ASP A 22 -36.13 -16.00 3.29
CA ASP A 22 -35.40 -15.67 4.50
C ASP A 22 -33.89 -15.55 4.19
N TYR A 23 -33.51 -14.46 3.53
CA TYR A 23 -32.12 -14.06 3.37
C TYR A 23 -31.80 -12.95 4.36
N GLN A 24 -31.57 -13.29 5.63
CA GLN A 24 -30.89 -12.38 6.57
C GLN A 24 -29.39 -12.30 6.25
N VAL A 25 -29.03 -11.78 5.07
CA VAL A 25 -27.64 -11.39 4.80
C VAL A 25 -27.49 -9.90 5.09
N PHE A 26 -27.64 -9.55 6.37
CA PHE A 26 -27.10 -8.29 6.89
C PHE A 26 -26.29 -8.57 8.16
N PRO A 27 -25.02 -9.01 8.02
CA PRO A 27 -24.18 -9.42 9.15
C PRO A 27 -23.68 -8.23 10.00
N LEU A 28 -24.01 -7.00 9.63
CA LEU A 28 -23.61 -5.78 10.34
C LEU A 28 -24.72 -5.36 11.31
N ARG A 29 -24.63 -5.82 12.56
CA ARG A 29 -25.45 -5.28 13.66
C ARG A 29 -24.75 -4.08 14.26
N MET A 30 -25.47 -2.98 14.44
CA MET A 30 -24.96 -1.82 15.18
C MET A 30 -24.64 -2.26 16.61
N LYS A 31 -23.38 -2.14 17.00
CA LYS A 31 -22.95 -2.34 18.39
C LYS A 31 -23.23 -1.06 19.15
N THR A 32 -24.02 -1.14 20.22
CA THR A 32 -24.51 0.03 20.98
C THR A 32 -23.57 0.45 22.13
N GLY A 33 -22.38 -0.15 22.24
CA GLY A 33 -21.40 0.15 23.27
C GLY A 33 -20.29 1.10 22.81
N TYR A 34 -20.03 2.16 23.58
CA TYR A 34 -18.95 3.13 23.32
C TYR A 34 -17.53 2.55 23.56
N ASN A 35 -17.43 1.38 24.20
CA ASN A 35 -16.16 0.78 24.69
C ASN A 35 -15.91 -0.65 24.16
N GLU A 36 -16.62 -1.12 23.12
CA GLU A 36 -16.36 -2.47 22.60
C GLU A 36 -15.06 -2.51 21.79
N GLN A 37 -14.05 -3.18 22.35
CA GLN A 37 -12.77 -3.45 21.70
C GLN A 37 -12.85 -4.78 20.94
N TYR A 38 -12.41 -4.77 19.69
CA TYR A 38 -12.18 -6.02 18.95
C TYR A 38 -10.94 -6.73 19.50
N PRO A 39 -10.83 -8.07 19.35
CA PRO A 39 -9.60 -8.79 19.68
C PRO A 39 -8.38 -8.12 19.05
N THR A 40 -7.23 -8.15 19.74
CA THR A 40 -6.01 -7.48 19.30
C THR A 40 -5.64 -7.86 17.87
N GLU A 41 -5.69 -9.15 17.52
CA GLU A 41 -5.41 -9.63 16.16
C GLU A 41 -6.30 -8.96 15.09
N VAL A 42 -7.61 -8.85 15.36
CA VAL A 42 -8.58 -8.21 14.45
C VAL A 42 -8.32 -6.71 14.35
N SER A 43 -8.04 -6.07 15.49
CA SER A 43 -7.72 -4.65 15.55
C SER A 43 -6.41 -4.33 14.83
N CYS A 44 -5.38 -5.18 14.94
CA CYS A 44 -4.10 -5.00 14.28
C CYS A 44 -4.18 -5.23 12.77
N ALA A 45 -4.97 -6.20 12.32
CA ALA A 45 -5.29 -6.35 10.89
C ALA A 45 -6.02 -5.12 10.35
N SER A 46 -6.97 -4.56 11.12
CA SER A 46 -7.70 -3.34 10.76
C SER A 46 -6.78 -2.11 10.74
N TRP A 47 -5.86 -2.02 11.70
CA TRP A 47 -4.84 -0.99 11.74
C TRP A 47 -3.93 -1.07 10.50
N ARG A 48 -3.40 -2.25 10.17
CA ARG A 48 -2.57 -2.46 8.97
C ARG A 48 -3.32 -2.04 7.70
N LEU A 49 -4.58 -2.46 7.55
CA LEU A 49 -5.42 -2.02 6.43
C LEU A 49 -5.59 -0.50 6.41
N GLY A 50 -5.80 0.13 7.57
CA GLY A 50 -5.90 1.58 7.71
C GLY A 50 -4.63 2.32 7.28
N VAL A 51 -3.46 1.79 7.62
CA VAL A 51 -2.16 2.29 7.17
C VAL A 51 -2.04 2.17 5.65
N GLU A 52 -2.26 0.96 5.11
CA GLU A 52 -2.15 0.71 3.67
C GLU A 52 -3.11 1.55 2.83
N ALA A 53 -4.33 1.77 3.33
CA ALA A 53 -5.35 2.59 2.68
C ALA A 53 -5.16 4.10 2.87
N ASN A 54 -4.06 4.55 3.49
CA ASN A 54 -3.77 5.94 3.81
C ASN A 54 -4.80 6.62 4.72
N ASN A 55 -5.53 5.85 5.52
CA ASN A 55 -6.48 6.36 6.51
C ASN A 55 -5.79 6.69 7.85
N LEU A 56 -4.72 5.95 8.17
CA LEU A 56 -3.86 6.21 9.32
C LEU A 56 -2.54 6.78 8.82
N VAL A 57 -2.35 8.08 9.01
CA VAL A 57 -1.19 8.84 8.50
C VAL A 57 -0.36 9.41 9.65
N LYS A 58 0.94 9.60 9.42
CA LYS A 58 1.87 10.23 10.39
C LYS A 58 1.91 9.53 11.75
N TRP A 59 1.66 8.22 11.78
CA TRP A 59 1.89 7.41 12.97
C TRP A 59 3.40 7.25 13.19
N LYS A 60 3.82 7.11 14.45
CA LYS A 60 5.25 7.15 14.81
C LYS A 60 5.88 5.76 14.88
N THR A 61 5.16 4.82 15.46
CA THR A 61 5.57 3.43 15.65
C THR A 61 4.37 2.52 15.47
N VAL A 62 4.64 1.26 15.13
CA VAL A 62 3.64 0.19 15.18
C VAL A 62 3.08 0.15 16.60
N PRO A 63 1.75 0.07 16.79
CA PRO A 63 1.18 -0.10 18.13
C PRO A 63 1.80 -1.32 18.81
N ALA A 64 2.30 -1.17 20.03
CA ALA A 64 2.96 -2.27 20.74
C ALA A 64 2.16 -3.59 20.78
N PRO A 65 0.82 -3.59 20.94
CA PRO A 65 0.03 -4.83 20.86
C PRO A 65 0.04 -5.52 19.49
N CYS A 66 0.46 -4.82 18.43
CA CYS A 66 0.49 -5.30 17.05
C CYS A 66 1.85 -5.81 16.60
N GLN A 67 2.86 -5.86 17.48
CA GLN A 67 4.20 -6.35 17.15
C GLN A 67 4.17 -7.73 16.50
N GLU A 68 3.51 -8.68 17.16
CA GLU A 68 3.43 -10.08 16.70
C GLU A 68 2.65 -10.17 15.38
N HIS A 69 1.52 -9.46 15.26
CA HIS A 69 0.75 -9.39 14.02
C HIS A 69 1.59 -8.90 12.83
N VAL A 70 2.40 -7.86 13.03
CA VAL A 70 3.26 -7.31 11.97
C VAL A 70 4.40 -8.28 11.63
N ALA A 71 5.01 -8.90 12.64
CA ALA A 71 6.04 -9.91 12.45
C ALA A 71 5.50 -11.11 11.64
N ASP A 72 4.36 -11.67 12.04
CA ASP A 72 3.71 -12.79 11.36
C ASP A 72 3.32 -12.45 9.92
N TYR A 73 2.83 -11.23 9.69
CA TYR A 73 2.52 -10.76 8.35
C TYR A 73 3.75 -10.73 7.44
N LEU A 74 4.86 -10.15 7.92
CA LEU A 74 6.10 -9.93 7.16
C LEU A 74 6.90 -11.22 6.94
N LEU A 75 6.95 -12.09 7.95
CA LEU A 75 7.68 -13.36 7.91
C LEU A 75 6.85 -14.49 7.29
N GLY A 76 5.52 -14.36 7.29
CA GLY A 76 4.60 -15.32 6.73
C GLY A 76 4.34 -15.14 5.23
N ASP A 77 3.41 -15.95 4.70
CA ASP A 77 3.09 -15.97 3.28
C ASP A 77 2.34 -14.73 2.80
N GLN A 78 1.65 -14.02 3.69
CA GLN A 78 0.74 -12.94 3.31
C GLN A 78 1.48 -11.75 2.71
N TYR A 79 2.58 -11.26 3.30
CA TYR A 79 3.37 -10.16 2.73
C TYR A 79 3.88 -10.48 1.33
N ARG A 80 4.34 -11.72 1.10
CA ARG A 80 4.77 -12.18 -0.22
C ARG A 80 3.60 -12.29 -1.20
N SER A 81 2.44 -12.76 -0.76
CA SER A 81 1.23 -12.86 -1.58
C SER A 81 0.71 -11.49 -2.01
N ASP A 82 0.67 -10.54 -1.08
CA ASP A 82 0.27 -9.15 -1.34
C ASP A 82 1.25 -8.48 -2.32
N SER A 83 2.56 -8.58 -2.06
CA SER A 83 3.61 -8.08 -2.95
C SER A 83 3.52 -8.70 -4.35
N LYS A 84 3.31 -10.02 -4.45
CA LYS A 84 3.12 -10.72 -5.72
C LYS A 84 1.93 -10.17 -6.49
N THR A 85 0.82 -9.87 -5.81
CA THR A 85 -0.40 -9.34 -6.43
C THR A 85 -0.12 -7.97 -7.05
N VAL A 86 0.49 -7.06 -6.29
CA VAL A 86 0.86 -5.72 -6.77
C VAL A 86 1.82 -5.80 -7.96
N CYS A 87 2.92 -6.56 -7.83
CA CYS A 87 3.91 -6.71 -8.89
C CYS A 87 3.32 -7.39 -10.15
N ARG A 88 2.41 -8.35 -9.98
CA ARG A 88 1.72 -9.01 -11.08
C ARG A 88 0.85 -8.02 -11.85
N GLU A 89 0.08 -7.20 -11.16
CA GLU A 89 -0.76 -6.17 -11.78
C GLU A 89 0.08 -5.12 -12.52
N ALA A 90 1.21 -4.71 -11.94
CA ALA A 90 2.17 -3.82 -12.59
C ALA A 90 2.71 -4.39 -13.90
N TYR A 91 3.07 -5.68 -13.90
CA TYR A 91 3.55 -6.36 -15.10
C TYR A 91 2.47 -6.47 -16.18
N PHE A 92 1.25 -6.91 -15.83
CA PHE A 92 0.19 -7.07 -16.82
C PHE A 92 -0.26 -5.73 -17.41
N TYR A 93 -0.27 -4.67 -16.60
CA TYR A 93 -0.43 -3.32 -17.10
C TYR A 93 0.67 -2.92 -18.08
N ALA A 94 1.94 -3.13 -17.74
CA ALA A 94 3.05 -2.78 -18.63
C ALA A 94 2.97 -3.49 -19.99
N LYS A 95 2.46 -4.73 -20.02
CA LYS A 95 2.24 -5.48 -21.27
C LYS A 95 1.19 -4.87 -22.20
N THR A 96 0.26 -4.05 -21.71
CA THR A 96 -0.76 -3.43 -22.56
C THR A 96 -0.26 -2.17 -23.25
N LEU A 97 0.96 -1.71 -22.95
CA LEU A 97 1.48 -0.46 -23.43
C LEU A 97 2.26 -0.64 -24.74
N ASN A 98 2.19 0.36 -25.61
CA ASN A 98 3.09 0.47 -26.75
C ASN A 98 4.40 1.15 -26.29
N ILE A 99 5.40 0.32 -25.97
CA ILE A 99 6.66 0.73 -25.35
C ILE A 99 7.59 1.43 -26.35
N THR A 100 8.20 2.52 -25.90
CA THR A 100 9.18 3.33 -26.62
C THR A 100 10.47 3.47 -25.82
N GLN A 101 11.55 3.92 -26.45
CA GLN A 101 12.86 4.09 -25.79
C GLN A 101 12.90 5.17 -24.69
N LYS A 102 11.85 5.99 -24.62
CA LYS A 102 11.66 7.05 -23.62
C LYS A 102 10.77 6.59 -22.45
N ASP A 103 10.28 5.36 -22.46
CA ASP A 103 9.46 4.84 -21.38
C ASP A 103 10.30 4.35 -20.22
N ILE A 104 9.97 4.86 -19.04
CA ILE A 104 10.60 4.49 -17.79
C ILE A 104 9.58 4.02 -16.77
N PHE A 105 10.01 3.10 -15.92
CA PHE A 105 9.30 2.69 -14.71
C PHE A 105 10.11 3.14 -13.50
N VAL A 106 9.49 3.90 -12.61
CA VAL A 106 10.14 4.38 -11.38
C VAL A 106 9.89 3.39 -10.26
N PHE A 107 10.95 3.05 -9.54
CA PHE A 107 10.93 2.16 -8.38
C PHE A 107 11.47 2.93 -7.19
N ASP A 108 10.77 2.89 -6.07
CA ASP A 108 11.40 3.15 -4.79
C ASP A 108 12.48 2.08 -4.47
N VAL A 109 13.39 2.39 -3.55
CA VAL A 109 14.45 1.49 -3.13
C VAL A 109 14.12 0.76 -1.83
N ASP A 110 13.84 1.47 -0.76
CA ASP A 110 13.88 0.95 0.61
C ASP A 110 12.51 0.36 0.98
N ASP A 111 12.45 -0.96 1.22
CA ASP A 111 11.23 -1.79 1.33
C ASP A 111 10.34 -1.85 0.07
N THR A 112 10.86 -1.36 -1.06
CA THR A 112 10.32 -1.63 -2.40
C THR A 112 11.21 -2.58 -3.21
N ALA A 113 12.47 -2.21 -3.44
CA ALA A 113 13.44 -3.03 -4.16
C ALA A 113 14.31 -3.85 -3.22
N LEU A 114 14.71 -3.25 -2.09
CA LEU A 114 15.61 -3.81 -1.08
C LEU A 114 14.91 -3.79 0.27
N SER A 115 14.86 -4.93 0.96
CA SER A 115 14.21 -5.04 2.26
C SER A 115 15.10 -4.55 3.39
N ASN A 116 14.50 -3.79 4.30
CA ASN A 116 15.07 -3.41 5.58
C ASN A 116 14.61 -4.32 6.73
N LEU A 117 13.90 -5.41 6.42
CA LEU A 117 13.30 -6.31 7.41
C LEU A 117 14.34 -6.86 8.39
N GLN A 118 15.59 -7.10 7.96
CA GLN A 118 16.65 -7.58 8.85
C GLN A 118 16.99 -6.55 9.95
N TYR A 119 16.91 -5.26 9.64
CA TYR A 119 17.04 -4.21 10.66
C TYR A 119 15.83 -4.25 11.59
N PHE A 120 14.62 -4.15 11.05
CA PHE A 120 13.40 -4.04 11.86
C PHE A 120 13.10 -5.29 12.70
N ALA A 121 13.49 -6.48 12.26
CA ALA A 121 13.36 -7.72 13.03
C ALA A 121 14.15 -7.68 14.36
N ASN A 122 15.23 -6.89 14.41
CA ASN A 122 16.02 -6.66 15.63
C ASN A 122 15.57 -5.42 16.43
N HIS A 123 14.54 -4.71 15.97
CA HIS A 123 14.02 -3.47 16.57
C HIS A 123 12.49 -3.51 16.71
N GLY A 124 11.97 -4.66 17.15
CA GLY A 124 10.55 -4.83 17.49
C GLY A 124 9.59 -4.64 16.31
N PHE A 125 10.00 -4.89 15.06
CA PHE A 125 9.17 -4.76 13.86
C PHE A 125 8.46 -3.40 13.75
N GLY A 126 9.14 -2.32 14.12
CA GLY A 126 8.63 -0.94 14.02
C GLY A 126 7.91 -0.43 15.27
N VAL A 127 7.85 -1.22 16.35
CA VAL A 127 7.34 -0.75 17.65
C VAL A 127 8.31 0.20 18.34
N GLU A 128 9.62 -0.01 18.13
CA GLU A 128 10.66 0.86 18.66
C GLU A 128 10.75 2.16 17.85
N GLU A 129 11.08 3.27 18.52
CA GLU A 129 11.29 4.54 17.82
C GLU A 129 12.47 4.45 16.85
N HIS A 130 12.29 5.00 15.65
CA HIS A 130 13.30 4.94 14.61
C HIS A 130 14.59 5.69 14.99
N ASN A 131 15.67 4.93 15.18
CA ASN A 131 17.01 5.47 15.37
C ASN A 131 17.73 5.66 14.02
N ALA A 132 17.65 6.88 13.48
CA ALA A 132 18.23 7.21 12.18
C ALA A 132 19.76 6.98 12.10
N THR A 133 20.49 7.14 13.20
CA THR A 133 21.94 6.91 13.23
C THR A 133 22.25 5.41 13.14
N ALA A 134 21.56 4.59 13.94
CA ALA A 134 21.72 3.13 13.89
C ALA A 134 21.31 2.57 12.52
N PHE A 135 20.18 3.06 11.98
CA PHE A 135 19.71 2.67 10.65
C PHE A 135 20.74 3.01 9.56
N LYS A 136 21.32 4.22 9.58
CA LYS A 136 22.36 4.61 8.62
C LYS A 136 23.60 3.71 8.69
N ILE A 137 24.02 3.32 9.90
CA ILE A 137 25.13 2.38 10.10
C ILE A 137 24.78 1.03 9.49
N TRP A 138 23.58 0.52 9.75
CA TRP A 138 23.11 -0.74 9.17
C TRP A 138 23.08 -0.71 7.64
N VAL A 139 22.57 0.37 7.03
CA VAL A 139 22.56 0.48 5.57
C VAL A 139 23.98 0.48 4.98
N SER A 140 24.96 1.04 5.69
CA SER A 140 26.36 1.03 5.23
C SER A 140 26.98 -0.37 5.11
N TYR A 141 26.42 -1.38 5.78
CA TYR A 141 26.88 -2.77 5.63
C TYR A 141 26.51 -3.34 4.26
N GLY A 142 25.49 -2.80 3.59
CA GLY A 142 25.14 -3.21 2.23
C GLY A 142 24.54 -4.62 2.12
N GLU A 143 24.01 -5.16 3.21
CA GLU A 143 23.50 -6.55 3.31
C GLU A 143 21.98 -6.67 3.09
N ALA A 144 21.32 -5.60 2.63
CA ALA A 144 19.89 -5.61 2.35
C ALA A 144 19.55 -6.59 1.21
N PHE A 145 18.51 -7.41 1.40
CA PHE A 145 18.11 -8.41 0.41
C PHE A 145 17.14 -7.81 -0.59
N ALA A 146 17.22 -8.23 -1.85
CA ALA A 146 16.21 -7.84 -2.83
C ALA A 146 14.85 -8.46 -2.50
N LEU A 147 13.79 -7.66 -2.57
CA LEU A 147 12.42 -8.16 -2.46
C LEU A 147 12.10 -9.03 -3.69
N PRO A 148 11.77 -10.32 -3.52
CA PRO A 148 11.80 -11.28 -4.62
C PRO A 148 10.71 -11.02 -5.68
N GLU A 149 9.53 -10.56 -5.28
CA GLU A 149 8.45 -10.26 -6.23
C GLU A 149 8.73 -8.97 -7.01
N THR A 150 9.35 -7.97 -6.38
CA THR A 150 9.83 -6.75 -7.05
C THR A 150 10.98 -7.05 -8.02
N LEU A 151 11.94 -7.90 -7.64
CA LEU A 151 13.02 -8.33 -8.52
C LEU A 151 12.49 -9.07 -9.76
N LYS A 152 11.46 -9.91 -9.60
CA LYS A 152 10.79 -10.55 -10.75
C LYS A 152 10.12 -9.52 -11.66
N LEU A 153 9.45 -8.51 -11.10
CA LEU A 153 8.87 -7.42 -11.89
C LEU A 153 9.95 -6.65 -12.64
N TYR A 154 11.03 -6.25 -11.96
CA TYR A 154 12.17 -5.55 -12.54
C TYR A 154 12.70 -6.27 -13.79
N ASN A 155 13.05 -7.55 -13.66
CA ASN A 155 13.55 -8.36 -14.78
C ASN A 155 12.53 -8.47 -15.93
N LYS A 156 11.24 -8.59 -15.60
CA LYS A 156 10.18 -8.64 -16.60
C LYS A 156 9.98 -7.32 -17.34
N LEU A 157 10.13 -6.17 -16.68
CA LEU A 157 10.05 -4.86 -17.32
C LEU A 157 11.24 -4.64 -18.26
N LEU A 158 12.45 -5.02 -17.86
CA LEU A 158 13.62 -4.99 -18.72
C LEU A 158 13.41 -5.83 -19.99
N ALA A 159 12.82 -7.03 -19.86
CA ALA A 159 12.49 -7.89 -20.99
C ALA A 159 11.43 -7.29 -21.94
N LEU A 160 10.62 -6.34 -21.48
CA LEU A 160 9.70 -5.55 -22.31
C LEU A 160 10.35 -4.32 -22.96
N GLY A 161 11.65 -4.08 -22.71
CA GLY A 161 12.36 -2.90 -23.19
C GLY A 161 12.11 -1.63 -22.37
N ILE A 162 11.47 -1.74 -21.20
CA ILE A 162 11.23 -0.62 -20.30
C ILE A 162 12.48 -0.39 -19.45
N LYS A 163 12.95 0.86 -19.39
CA LYS A 163 14.05 1.24 -18.50
C LYS A 163 13.53 1.44 -17.08
N VAL A 164 14.20 0.87 -16.09
CA VAL A 164 13.84 1.09 -14.68
C VAL A 164 14.74 2.15 -14.07
N VAL A 165 14.15 3.11 -13.36
CA VAL A 165 14.84 4.15 -12.60
C VAL A 165 14.59 3.90 -11.12
N LEU A 166 15.65 3.74 -10.34
CA LEU A 166 15.57 3.61 -8.89
C LEU A 166 15.68 5.00 -8.25
N MET A 167 14.81 5.30 -7.29
CA MET A 167 14.74 6.59 -6.62
C MET A 167 14.49 6.37 -5.14
N ASN A 168 15.38 6.83 -4.26
CA ASN A 168 15.15 6.79 -2.83
C ASN A 168 14.77 8.20 -2.30
N GLY A 169 14.63 8.36 -0.99
CA GLY A 169 14.27 9.65 -0.37
C GLY A 169 15.29 10.78 -0.54
N TYR A 170 16.52 10.48 -0.99
CA TYR A 170 17.66 11.39 -0.94
C TYR A 170 18.56 11.40 -2.19
N GLU A 171 18.35 10.47 -3.11
CA GLU A 171 19.19 10.19 -4.29
C GLU A 171 18.38 9.56 -5.43
N LYS A 172 18.77 9.88 -6.66
CA LYS A 172 18.36 9.19 -7.87
C LYS A 172 19.45 8.16 -8.23
N VAL A 173 19.22 6.87 -7.97
CA VAL A 173 20.16 5.82 -8.34
C VAL A 173 19.86 5.35 -9.76
N VAL A 174 20.57 5.91 -10.75
CA VAL A 174 20.53 5.44 -12.14
C VAL A 174 21.71 4.49 -12.32
N PHE A 175 21.43 3.18 -12.27
CA PHE A 175 22.39 2.07 -12.40
C PHE A 175 23.34 1.84 -11.21
N GLY A 176 22.88 1.03 -10.24
CA GLY A 176 23.70 -0.07 -9.72
C GLY A 176 24.69 0.17 -8.58
N CYS A 177 24.82 1.37 -7.99
CA CYS A 177 25.57 1.54 -6.73
C CYS A 177 24.88 2.58 -5.81
N ARG A 178 24.74 2.25 -4.52
CA ARG A 178 24.34 3.17 -3.44
C ARG A 178 25.56 4.03 -3.06
N ASP A 179 25.41 5.35 -2.93
CA ASP A 179 26.39 6.19 -2.23
C ASP A 179 25.91 6.46 -0.78
N PRO A 180 26.55 5.85 0.24
CA PRO A 180 26.16 6.02 1.65
C PRO A 180 26.32 7.46 2.20
N SER A 181 27.00 8.35 1.47
CA SER A 181 27.32 9.70 1.92
C SER A 181 26.13 10.68 1.89
N ILE A 182 25.02 10.33 1.25
CA ILE A 182 23.94 11.29 0.88
C ILE A 182 22.64 11.13 1.72
N TYR A 183 22.72 10.62 2.95
CA TYR A 183 21.57 10.71 3.88
C TYR A 183 21.40 12.15 4.39
N SER A 184 20.66 12.99 3.66
CA SER A 184 20.30 14.34 4.08
C SER A 184 18.77 14.49 4.19
N GLY A 185 18.26 14.56 5.42
CA GLY A 185 16.84 14.45 5.78
C GLY A 185 15.91 15.55 5.24
N LYS A 186 15.63 15.59 3.93
CA LYS A 186 14.53 16.37 3.34
C LYS A 186 13.35 15.48 2.93
N LEU A 187 12.15 16.05 3.07
CA LEU A 187 10.83 15.43 2.89
C LEU A 187 10.75 14.61 1.59
N SER A 188 10.61 13.29 1.73
CA SER A 188 10.77 12.29 0.66
C SER A 188 9.87 12.55 -0.55
N ASN A 189 8.61 12.97 -0.33
CA ASN A 189 7.67 13.25 -1.43
C ASN A 189 8.11 14.44 -2.30
N ALA A 190 8.45 15.59 -1.70
CA ALA A 190 8.82 16.78 -2.47
C ALA A 190 10.10 16.56 -3.30
N PHE A 191 11.07 15.85 -2.72
CA PHE A 191 12.27 15.44 -3.43
C PHE A 191 11.95 14.50 -4.60
N LYS A 192 11.25 13.39 -4.34
CA LYS A 192 10.88 12.41 -5.38
C LYS A 192 10.03 13.05 -6.49
N SER A 193 9.11 13.94 -6.14
CA SER A 193 8.30 14.72 -7.08
C SER A 193 9.16 15.63 -7.98
N SER A 194 10.16 16.29 -7.41
CA SER A 194 11.11 17.12 -8.18
C SER A 194 11.94 16.27 -9.15
N GLU A 195 12.47 15.13 -8.70
CA GLU A 195 13.28 14.24 -9.55
C GLU A 195 12.47 13.61 -10.70
N ARG A 196 11.22 13.23 -10.45
CA ARG A 196 10.30 12.78 -11.52
C ARG A 196 9.98 13.90 -12.50
N THR A 197 9.91 15.14 -12.03
CA THR A 197 9.71 16.32 -12.89
C THR A 197 10.88 16.52 -13.84
N LYS A 198 12.12 16.47 -13.33
CA LYS A 198 13.33 16.53 -14.17
C LYS A 198 13.35 15.44 -15.25
N LEU A 199 13.01 14.19 -14.88
CA LEU A 199 12.90 13.09 -15.84
C LEU A 199 11.87 13.37 -16.96
N ALA A 200 10.71 13.92 -16.59
CA ALA A 200 9.70 14.29 -17.57
C ALA A 200 10.17 15.44 -18.50
N GLU A 201 10.88 16.42 -17.96
CA GLU A 201 11.47 17.53 -18.71
C GLU A 201 12.59 17.09 -19.66
N GLU A 202 13.34 16.03 -19.30
CA GLU A 202 14.29 15.33 -20.19
C GLU A 202 13.61 14.49 -21.30
N GLY A 203 12.27 14.51 -21.33
CA GLY A 203 11.44 13.86 -22.34
C GLY A 203 11.18 12.38 -22.07
N PHE A 204 11.43 11.88 -20.86
CA PHE A 204 11.00 10.52 -20.49
C PHE A 204 9.50 10.49 -20.17
N ARG A 205 8.86 9.37 -20.50
CA ARG A 205 7.48 9.07 -20.10
C ARG A 205 7.53 8.09 -18.93
N ILE A 206 7.10 8.54 -17.76
CA ILE A 206 6.96 7.66 -16.59
C ILE A 206 5.69 6.83 -16.76
N VAL A 207 5.82 5.63 -17.32
CA VAL A 207 4.68 4.77 -17.64
C VAL A 207 4.14 4.04 -16.40
N GLY A 208 4.99 3.84 -15.41
CA GLY A 208 4.63 3.25 -14.12
C GLY A 208 5.52 3.74 -13.00
N ASN A 209 4.99 3.72 -11.77
CA ASN A 209 5.71 4.07 -10.56
C ASN A 209 5.28 3.13 -9.42
N ILE A 210 6.23 2.48 -8.77
CA ILE A 210 5.98 1.54 -7.67
C ILE A 210 6.79 1.95 -6.45
N GLY A 211 6.12 1.94 -5.30
CA GLY A 211 6.73 2.25 -4.00
C GLY A 211 5.90 1.67 -2.87
N ASP A 212 6.51 1.53 -1.70
CA ASP A 212 5.90 0.99 -0.49
C ASP A 212 5.37 2.09 0.44
N GLN A 213 5.66 3.37 0.13
CA GLN A 213 5.06 4.52 0.79
C GLN A 213 4.17 5.31 -0.17
N TRP A 214 3.16 5.99 0.38
CA TRP A 214 2.32 6.89 -0.40
C TRP A 214 3.11 8.11 -0.91
N SER A 215 4.18 8.51 -0.21
CA SER A 215 5.10 9.57 -0.62
C SER A 215 5.83 9.25 -1.95
N ASP A 216 6.00 7.97 -2.30
CA ASP A 216 6.70 7.53 -3.52
C ASP A 216 5.86 7.70 -4.78
N ILE A 217 4.55 7.50 -4.61
CA ILE A 217 3.59 7.35 -5.70
C ILE A 217 2.57 8.48 -5.79
N LEU A 218 2.68 9.49 -4.92
CA LEU A 218 1.93 10.73 -4.99
C LEU A 218 2.81 11.90 -5.42
N GLY A 219 2.20 13.06 -5.63
CA GLY A 219 2.88 14.27 -6.12
C GLY A 219 2.90 14.38 -7.64
N ASP A 220 3.69 15.33 -8.13
CA ASP A 220 3.79 15.63 -9.55
C ASP A 220 4.56 14.54 -10.30
N LYS A 221 4.19 14.38 -11.57
CA LYS A 221 4.76 13.38 -12.49
C LYS A 221 4.83 11.98 -11.86
N ARG A 222 3.84 11.61 -11.04
CA ARG A 222 3.75 10.31 -10.36
C ARG A 222 3.74 9.07 -11.27
N GLY A 223 3.65 9.26 -12.59
CA GLY A 223 3.52 8.21 -13.59
C GLY A 223 2.08 8.00 -14.06
N PHE A 224 1.92 7.31 -15.19
CA PHE A 224 0.59 7.04 -15.77
C PHE A 224 -0.23 6.06 -14.92
N ARG A 225 0.42 5.14 -14.22
CA ARG A 225 -0.19 4.28 -13.20
C ARG A 225 0.77 4.08 -12.03
N THR A 226 0.21 4.06 -10.83
CA THR A 226 0.95 3.88 -9.59
C THR A 226 0.60 2.55 -8.93
N PHE A 227 1.55 1.99 -8.18
CA PHE A 227 1.42 0.70 -7.51
C PHE A 227 1.99 0.82 -6.10
N LYS A 228 1.15 0.57 -5.08
CA LYS A 228 1.53 0.62 -3.67
C LYS A 228 1.89 -0.79 -3.19
N LEU A 229 3.15 -1.01 -2.83
CA LEU A 229 3.57 -2.21 -2.10
C LEU A 229 3.19 -2.08 -0.62
N PRO A 230 2.94 -3.19 0.08
CA PRO A 230 2.66 -3.15 1.50
C PRO A 230 3.91 -2.76 2.30
N ASN A 231 3.74 -1.92 3.32
CA ASN A 231 4.75 -1.66 4.34
C ASN A 231 4.10 -1.24 5.67
N PRO A 232 4.00 -2.14 6.65
CA PRO A 232 3.49 -1.84 7.99
C PRO A 232 4.57 -1.38 8.98
N LEU A 233 5.84 -1.25 8.57
CA LEU A 233 6.98 -1.00 9.49
C LEU A 233 7.14 0.47 9.87
N TYR A 234 6.89 1.39 8.94
CA TYR A 234 6.99 2.84 9.15
C TYR A 234 6.10 3.63 8.19
N TYR A 235 6.03 4.96 8.41
CA TYR A 235 5.29 5.91 7.58
C TYR A 235 6.09 7.19 7.35
N ASP A 236 6.12 7.65 6.10
CA ASP A 236 6.83 8.83 5.60
C ASP A 236 6.01 10.14 5.57
#